data_AF-A0AAW7FK89-F1
#
_entry.id   AF-A0AAW7FK89-F1
#
_cell.length_a   1.000
_cell.length_b   1.000
_cell.length_c   1.000
_cell.angle_alpha   90.00
_cell.angle_beta   90.00
_cell.angle_gamma   90.00
#
_symmetry.space_group_name_H-M   'P 1'
#
loop_
_entity.id
_entity.type
_entity.pdbx_description
1 polymer ?
#
loop_
_entity_poly.entity_id
_entity_poly.type
_entity_poly.pdbx_seq_one_letter_code
_entity_poly.pdbx_strand_id
1 'polypeptide(L)' 'RVHSSAPEFARNRIGNTDINGVFTEAVADGEPVDIPADSFVSVRVEMPEDSIWNEAQKETLEAMENAERERQQNQQDAQL' A
#
# COMPACT_ATOMS: atom_id res chain seq x y z
N ARG A 1 10.39 3.88 11.57
CA ARG A 1 9.71 5.11 12.02
C ARG A 1 8.36 4.72 12.59
N VAL A 2 8.19 4.92 13.89
CA VAL A 2 6.89 4.79 14.55
C VAL A 2 6.13 6.12 14.43
N HIS A 3 4.93 6.10 13.85
CA HIS A 3 4.08 7.28 13.82
C HIS A 3 3.58 7.58 15.25
N SER A 4 3.63 8.84 15.69
CA SER A 4 3.34 9.22 17.08
C SER A 4 1.92 8.86 17.53
N SER A 5 0.95 8.85 16.61
CA SER A 5 -0.44 8.46 16.89
C SER A 5 -0.74 6.98 16.64
N ALA A 6 0.24 6.15 16.26
CA ALA A 6 -0.02 4.74 15.99
C ALA A 6 -0.39 3.98 17.27
N PRO A 7 -1.47 3.17 17.27
CA PRO A 7 -1.81 2.30 18.39
C PRO A 7 -0.70 1.26 18.60
N GLU A 8 -0.54 0.79 19.83
CA GLU A 8 0.61 -0.04 20.23
C GLU A 8 0.84 -1.26 19.30
N PHE A 9 -0.24 -1.95 18.91
CA PHE A 9 -0.19 -3.11 18.01
C PHE A 9 0.28 -2.77 16.57
N ALA A 10 0.20 -1.50 16.15
CA ALA A 10 0.56 -1.02 14.81
C ALA A 10 1.90 -0.28 14.80
N ARG A 11 2.60 -0.21 15.93
CA ARG A 11 3.94 0.39 16.00
C ARG A 11 4.96 -0.62 15.48
N ASN A 12 5.70 -0.25 14.45
CA ASN A 12 6.79 -1.07 13.91
C ASN A 12 8.02 -0.96 14.83
N ARG A 13 8.01 -1.70 15.95
CA ARG A 13 9.13 -1.79 16.91
C ARG A 13 9.67 -3.21 16.91
N ILE A 14 10.99 -3.36 16.86
CA ILE A 14 11.67 -4.65 16.91
C ILE A 14 12.29 -4.81 18.30
N GLY A 15 11.91 -5.84 19.02
CA GLY A 15 12.32 -6.06 20.40
C GLY A 15 11.61 -7.23 21.04
N ASN A 16 11.88 -7.46 22.33
CA ASN A 16 11.33 -8.57 23.09
C ASN A 16 10.65 -8.04 24.36
N THR A 17 9.58 -8.72 24.76
CA THR A 17 8.89 -8.46 26.04
C THR A 17 9.36 -9.47 27.08
N ASP A 18 9.77 -8.99 28.25
CA ASP A 18 10.18 -9.86 29.36
C ASP A 18 8.99 -10.53 30.07
N ILE A 19 9.29 -11.38 31.06
CA ILE A 19 8.26 -12.08 31.87
C ILE A 19 7.37 -11.12 32.68
N ASN A 20 7.78 -9.86 32.84
CA ASN A 20 7.05 -8.83 33.57
C ASN A 20 6.23 -7.92 32.64
N GLY A 21 6.24 -8.18 31.33
CA GLY A 21 5.52 -7.39 30.34
C GLY A 21 6.25 -6.12 29.90
N VAL A 22 7.53 -5.95 30.24
CA VAL A 22 8.33 -4.80 29.84
C VAL A 22 8.94 -5.05 28.47
N PHE A 23 8.55 -4.24 27.48
CA PHE A 23 9.13 -4.29 26.14
C PHE A 23 10.50 -3.60 26.09
N THR A 24 11.51 -4.35 25.64
CA THR A 24 12.85 -3.82 25.38
C THR A 24 13.09 -3.77 23.88
N GLU A 25 13.36 -2.57 23.37
CA GLU A 25 13.67 -2.35 21.96
C GLU A 25 15.08 -2.86 21.64
N ALA A 26 15.19 -3.69 20.60
CA ALA A 26 16.45 -4.29 20.17
C ALA A 26 17.07 -3.57 18.96
N VAL A 27 16.25 -2.90 18.14
CA VAL A 27 16.68 -2.16 16.95
C VAL A 27 16.10 -0.76 17.02
N ALA A 28 16.95 0.26 16.94
CA ALA A 28 16.48 1.64 16.98
C ALA A 28 15.86 2.05 15.64
N ASP A 29 14.96 3.03 15.71
CA ASP A 29 14.25 3.53 14.54
C ASP A 29 15.23 4.11 13.49
N GLY A 30 15.31 3.47 12.33
CA GLY A 30 16.19 3.88 11.23
C GLY A 30 17.53 3.14 11.16
N GLU A 31 17.81 2.23 12.09
CA GLU A 31 18.95 1.32 11.94
C GLU A 31 18.66 0.27 10.86
N PRO A 32 19.64 -0.03 9.98
CA PRO A 32 19.50 -1.12 9.03
C PRO A 32 19.39 -2.45 9.78
N VAL A 33 18.48 -3.30 9.33
CA VAL A 33 18.27 -4.64 9.88
C VAL A 33 18.18 -5.65 8.75
N ASP A 34 18.86 -6.78 8.91
CA ASP A 34 18.76 -7.89 7.98
C ASP A 34 17.42 -8.61 8.16
N ILE A 35 16.73 -8.89 7.05
CA ILE A 35 15.51 -9.70 7.06
C ILE A 35 15.94 -11.16 6.91
N PRO A 36 15.67 -12.03 7.90
CA PRO A 36 16.07 -13.42 7.83
C PRO A 36 15.36 -14.15 6.68
N ALA A 37 15.98 -15.22 6.19
CA ALA A 37 15.33 -16.13 5.25
C ALA A 37 13.99 -16.62 5.82
N ASP A 38 12.99 -16.77 4.95
CA ASP A 38 11.61 -17.17 5.28
C ASP A 38 10.80 -16.17 6.14
N SER A 39 11.28 -14.94 6.29
CA SER A 39 10.52 -13.84 6.93
C SER A 39 9.87 -12.93 5.88
N PHE A 40 8.70 -12.36 6.20
CA PHE A 40 8.02 -11.38 5.36
C PHE A 40 7.77 -10.08 6.12
N VAL A 41 7.87 -8.95 5.42
CA VAL A 41 7.55 -7.62 5.94
C VAL A 41 6.38 -7.06 5.15
N SER A 42 5.31 -6.68 5.86
CA SER A 42 4.16 -5.99 5.26
C SER A 42 4.30 -4.50 5.52
N VAL A 43 4.40 -3.71 4.45
CA VAL A 43 4.49 -2.24 4.52
C VAL A 43 3.19 -1.65 3.98
N ARG A 44 2.57 -0.77 4.76
CA ARG A 44 1.46 0.05 4.30
C ARG A 44 1.97 1.43 3.93
N VAL A 45 1.74 1.82 2.69
CA VAL A 45 2.06 3.16 2.18
C VAL A 45 0.74 3.86 1.87
N GLU A 46 0.60 5.10 2.32
CA GLU A 46 -0.48 5.96 1.87
C GLU A 46 -0.19 6.40 0.44
N MET A 47 -1.15 6.17 -0.46
CA MET A 47 -1.02 6.52 -1.87
C MET A 47 -1.80 7.81 -2.12
N PRO A 48 -1.14 8.96 -2.30
CA PRO A 48 -1.84 10.20 -2.56
C PRO A 48 -2.48 10.18 -3.96
N GLU A 49 -3.51 10.99 -4.16
CA GLU A 49 -4.28 10.99 -5.43
C GLU A 49 -3.41 11.36 -6.65
N ASP A 50 -2.39 12.19 -6.45
CA ASP A 50 -1.39 12.60 -7.44
C ASP A 50 -0.22 11.61 -7.56
N SER A 51 -0.33 10.41 -6.98
CA SER A 51 0.69 9.39 -7.19
C SER A 51 0.63 8.87 -8.63
N ILE A 52 1.82 8.69 -9.24
CA ILE A 52 1.97 8.11 -10.59
C ILE A 52 1.18 6.81 -10.75
N TRP A 53 1.07 6.01 -9.68
CA TRP A 53 0.27 4.80 -9.69
C TRP A 53 -1.23 5.08 -9.82
N ASN A 54 -1.78 5.99 -9.00
CA ASN A 54 -3.19 6.38 -9.08
C ASN A 54 -3.52 7.03 -10.42
N GLU A 55 -2.63 7.88 -10.95
CA GLU A 55 -2.76 8.48 -12.28
C GLU A 55 -2.83 7.40 -13.37
N ALA A 56 -1.93 6.42 -13.35
CA ALA A 56 -1.92 5.32 -14.31
C ALA A 56 -3.18 4.44 -14.22
N GLN A 57 -3.68 4.18 -13.01
CA GLN A 57 -4.94 3.45 -12.83
C GLN A 57 -6.13 4.24 -13.41
N LYS A 58 -6.17 5.55 -13.18
CA LYS A 58 -7.22 6.42 -13.71
C LYS A 58 -7.22 6.45 -15.24
N GLU A 59 -6.06 6.65 -15.87
CA GLU A 59 -5.93 6.63 -17.33
C GLU A 59 -6.39 5.29 -17.92
N THR A 60 -6.04 4.18 -17.27
CA THR A 60 -6.46 2.84 -17.68
C THR A 60 -7.99 2.69 -17.63
N LEU A 61 -8.62 3.16 -16.55
CA LEU A 61 -10.07 3.13 -16.38
C LEU A 61 -10.77 4.00 -17.45
N GLU A 62 -10.27 5.21 -17.69
CA GLU A 62 -10.80 6.12 -18.71
C GLU A 62 -10.68 5.54 -20.12
N ALA A 63 -9.55 4.91 -20.45
CA ALA A 63 -9.35 4.23 -21.72
C ALA A 63 -10.32 3.06 -21.93
N MET A 64 -10.59 2.28 -20.88
CA MET A 64 -11.57 1.18 -20.92
C MET A 64 -12.99 1.72 -21.15
N GLU A 65 -13.39 2.77 -20.44
CA GLU A 65 -14.71 3.40 -20.59
C GLU A 65 -14.88 4.00 -22.00
N ASN A 66 -13.86 4.67 -22.52
CA ASN A 66 -13.88 5.20 -23.89
C ASN A 66 -14.03 4.09 -24.93
N ALA A 67 -13.24 3.02 -24.80
CA ALA A 67 -13.32 1.88 -25.71
C ALA A 67 -14.69 1.18 -25.64
N GLU A 68 -15.33 1.13 -24.47
CA GLU A 68 -16.67 0.58 -24.32
C GLU A 68 -17.73 1.47 -24.97
N ARG A 69 -17.65 2.80 -24.77
CA ARG A 69 -18.56 3.76 -25.42
C ARG A 69 -18.45 3.73 -26.93
N GLU A 70 -17.24 3.67 -27.48
CA GLU A 70 -17.02 3.55 -28.93
C GLU A 70 -17.64 2.25 -29.50
N ARG A 71 -17.50 1.12 -28.79
CA ARG A 71 -18.15 -0.14 -29.19
C ARG A 71 -19.67 -0.03 -29.19
N GLN A 72 -20.26 0.61 -28.18
CA GLN A 72 -21.71 0.77 -28.10
C GLN A 72 -22.25 1.66 -29.22
N GLN A 73 -21.56 2.77 -29.52
CA GLN A 73 -21.94 3.66 -30.64
C GLN A 73 -21.87 2.92 -31.98
N ASN A 74 -20.75 2.23 -32.25
CA ASN A 74 -20.59 1.45 -33.48
C ASN A 74 -21.67 0.37 -33.65
N GLN A 75 -22.17 -0.22 -32.56
CA GLN A 75 -23.27 -1.19 -32.61
C GLN A 75 -24.63 -0.54 -32.90
N GLN A 76 -24.88 0.68 -32.41
CA GLN A 76 -26.13 1.41 -32.69
C GLN A 76 -26.16 1.86 -34.15
N ASP A 77 -25.05 2.39 -34.66
CA ASP A 77 -24.94 2.84 -36.05
C ASP A 77 -25.09 1.68 -37.04
N ALA A 78 -24.61 0.48 -36.70
CA ALA A 78 -24.78 -0.72 -37.55
C ALA A 78 -26.22 -1.27 -37.57
N GLN A 79 -27.09 -0.83 -36.67
CA GLN A 79 -28.51 -1.24 -36.59
C GLN A 79 -29.47 -0.24 -37.27
N LEU A 80 -28.96 0.91 -37.72
CA LEU A 80 -29.67 1.95 -38.49
C LEU A 80 -29.47 1.77 -39.99
#